data_AF-A0A1W2H7Q9-F1
#
_entry.id   AF-A0A1W2H7Q9-F1
#
_cell.length_a   1.000
_cell.length_b   1.000
_cell.length_c   1.000
_cell.angle_alpha   90.00
_cell.angle_beta   90.00
_cell.angle_gamma   90.00
#
_symmetry.space_group_name_H-M   'P 1'
#
loop_
_entity.id
_entity.type
_entity.pdbx_description
1 polymer ?
#
loop_
_entity_poly.entity_id
_entity_poly.type
_entity_poly.pdbx_seq_one_letter_code
_entity_poly.pdbx_strand_id
1 'polypeptide(L)'
;MLPILGLVLAAAFAFAFSQPAPQGLIQFGNDNGTYVPLTGLTEGSDYDCENDPRPCVVTFSNNNPQTGQMTVVKPGIWQDLR
;
A
#
# COMPACT_ATOMS: atom_id res chain seq x y z
N MET A 1 14.86 43.85 24.99
CA MET A 1 13.69 42.94 24.90
C MET A 1 13.88 42.10 23.66
N LEU A 2 14.19 40.81 23.81
CA LEU A 2 14.38 39.87 22.69
C LEU A 2 13.00 39.30 22.33
N PRO A 3 12.51 39.41 21.09
CA PRO A 3 11.31 38.68 20.69
C PRO A 3 11.73 37.25 20.35
N ILE A 4 11.55 36.35 21.33
CA ILE A 4 11.52 34.91 21.07
C ILE A 4 10.16 34.62 20.44
N LEU A 5 10.08 34.68 19.11
CA LEU A 5 9.07 33.95 18.33
C LEU A 5 9.80 32.71 17.81
N GLY A 6 9.56 31.49 18.31
CA GLY A 6 8.22 30.94 18.53
C GLY A 6 7.64 30.44 17.21
N LEU A 7 8.42 29.70 16.42
CA LEU A 7 7.94 28.93 15.28
C LEU A 7 8.47 27.50 15.41
N VAL A 8 7.79 26.73 16.25
CA VAL A 8 7.84 25.27 16.20
C VAL A 8 7.14 24.90 14.89
N LEU A 9 7.89 24.80 13.80
CA LEU A 9 7.36 24.27 12.57
C LEU A 9 7.27 22.76 12.75
N ALA A 10 6.08 22.31 13.14
CA ALA A 10 5.72 20.90 13.21
C ALA A 10 6.00 20.26 11.85
N ALA A 11 7.11 19.53 11.75
CA ALA A 11 7.28 18.51 10.72
C ALA A 11 6.26 17.41 11.03
N ALA A 12 5.03 17.62 10.56
CA ALA A 12 4.01 16.60 10.56
C ALA A 12 4.60 15.41 9.80
N PHE A 13 4.84 14.35 10.55
CA PHE A 13 5.29 13.06 10.06
C PHE A 13 4.48 12.67 8.83
N ALA A 14 5.09 12.79 7.65
CA ALA A 14 4.65 12.05 6.48
C ALA A 14 4.96 10.57 6.76
N PHE A 15 4.14 9.94 7.60
CA PHE A 15 4.08 8.50 7.67
C PHE A 15 3.51 8.02 6.32
N ALA A 16 4.41 7.91 5.34
CA ALA A 16 4.23 6.93 4.29
C ALA A 16 4.25 5.57 4.99
N PHE A 17 3.10 5.14 5.52
CA PHE A 17 2.91 3.81 6.08
C PHE A 17 2.97 2.77 4.95
N SER A 18 4.14 2.62 4.31
CA SER A 18 4.47 1.38 3.61
C SER A 18 4.82 0.37 4.70
N GLN A 19 3.79 -0.19 5.35
CA GLN A 19 4.02 -1.32 6.24
C GLN A 19 4.60 -2.45 5.39
N PRO A 20 5.77 -3.00 5.75
CA PRO A 20 6.27 -4.18 5.08
C PRO A 20 5.22 -5.27 5.20
N ALA A 21 4.96 -5.98 4.09
CA ALA A 21 3.96 -7.05 4.09
C ALA A 21 4.27 -8.06 5.22
N PRO A 22 3.25 -8.55 5.94
CA PRO A 22 3.46 -9.54 6.99
C PRO A 22 4.21 -10.75 6.44
N GLN A 23 5.26 -11.19 7.14
CA GLN A 23 6.11 -12.29 6.70
C GLN A 23 5.27 -13.58 6.52
N GLY A 24 5.42 -14.25 5.38
CA GLY A 24 4.69 -15.48 5.06
C GLY A 24 3.31 -15.29 4.42
N LEU A 25 2.87 -14.05 4.19
CA LEU A 25 1.64 -13.77 3.45
C LEU A 25 1.91 -13.47 1.98
N ILE A 26 1.01 -13.96 1.11
CA ILE A 26 0.97 -13.65 -0.31
C ILE A 26 0.39 -12.25 -0.47
N GLN A 27 1.06 -11.43 -1.28
CA GLN A 27 0.53 -10.14 -1.70
C GLN A 27 -0.37 -10.32 -2.92
N PHE A 28 -1.48 -9.58 -2.94
CA PHE A 28 -2.43 -9.58 -4.02
C PHE A 28 -2.62 -8.16 -4.55
N GLY A 29 -2.64 -8.01 -5.86
CA GLY A 29 -3.11 -6.82 -6.55
C GLY A 29 -4.64 -6.79 -6.56
N ASN A 30 -5.22 -5.61 -6.39
CA ASN A 30 -6.66 -5.39 -6.50
C ASN A 30 -7.02 -4.83 -7.87
N ASP A 31 -7.23 -5.71 -8.83
CA ASP A 31 -7.71 -5.35 -10.16
C ASP A 31 -9.24 -5.26 -10.14
N ASN A 32 -9.76 -4.05 -9.90
CA ASN A 32 -11.20 -3.74 -9.94
C ASN A 32 -12.07 -4.68 -9.08
N GLY A 33 -11.57 -5.07 -7.90
CA GLY A 33 -12.24 -5.98 -6.97
C GLY A 33 -11.86 -7.45 -7.14
N THR A 34 -11.06 -7.78 -8.16
CA THR A 34 -10.44 -9.10 -8.33
C THR A 34 -9.05 -9.10 -7.71
N TYR A 35 -8.80 -10.04 -6.81
CA TYR A 35 -7.50 -10.17 -6.15
C TYR A 35 -6.58 -11.13 -6.90
N VAL A 36 -5.53 -10.60 -7.51
CA VAL A 36 -4.54 -11.37 -8.28
C VAL A 36 -3.26 -11.55 -7.49
N PRO A 37 -2.72 -12.77 -7.34
CA PRO A 37 -1.47 -12.96 -6.60
C PRO A 37 -0.29 -12.30 -7.34
N LEU A 38 0.53 -11.56 -6.60
CA LEU A 38 1.71 -10.85 -7.15
C LEU A 38 2.96 -11.74 -7.22
N THR A 39 2.82 -13.05 -7.04
CA THR A 39 3.94 -13.98 -7.06
C THR A 39 4.57 -14.00 -8.45
N GLY A 40 5.79 -13.47 -8.57
CA GLY A 40 6.53 -13.38 -9.83
C GLY A 40 6.19 -12.16 -10.69
N LEU A 41 5.38 -11.22 -10.18
CA LEU A 41 5.14 -9.92 -10.82
C LEU A 41 6.02 -8.85 -10.17
N THR A 42 6.46 -7.89 -10.98
CA THR A 42 7.33 -6.78 -10.58
C THR A 42 6.62 -5.45 -10.80
N GLU A 43 6.52 -4.64 -9.75
CA GLU A 43 5.97 -3.28 -9.86
C GLU A 43 6.83 -2.40 -10.79
N GLY A 44 6.19 -1.58 -11.62
CA GLY A 44 6.81 -0.77 -12.66
C GLY A 44 7.18 -1.54 -13.94
N SER A 45 6.95 -2.85 -13.99
CA SER A 45 7.15 -3.68 -15.19
C SER A 45 5.89 -4.46 -15.56
N ASP A 46 5.28 -5.14 -14.59
CA ASP A 46 4.07 -5.94 -14.79
C ASP A 46 2.81 -5.22 -14.31
N TYR A 47 2.94 -4.35 -13.31
CA TYR A 47 1.84 -3.56 -12.77
C TYR A 47 2.35 -2.26 -12.14
N ASP A 48 1.46 -1.28 -11.98
CA ASP A 48 1.72 -0.08 -11.20
C ASP A 48 0.59 0.23 -10.22
N CYS A 49 0.92 0.97 -9.16
CA CYS A 49 -0.03 1.53 -8.21
C CYS A 49 -0.05 3.05 -8.30
N GLU A 50 -1.01 3.61 -9.04
CA GLU A 50 -1.17 5.07 -9.14
C GLU A 50 -1.67 5.65 -7.82
N ASN A 51 -1.18 6.83 -7.44
CA ASN A 51 -1.48 7.44 -6.14
C ASN A 51 -2.98 7.75 -5.97
N ASP A 52 -3.66 6.95 -5.14
CA ASP A 52 -5.10 7.01 -4.87
C ASP A 52 -5.38 6.34 -3.51
N PRO A 53 -6.44 6.75 -2.79
CA PRO A 53 -6.78 6.16 -1.48
C PRO A 53 -7.30 4.71 -1.53
N ARG A 54 -7.61 4.15 -2.71
CA ARG A 54 -8.05 2.75 -2.85
C ARG A 54 -6.94 1.76 -2.52
N PRO A 55 -7.25 0.50 -2.18
CA PRO A 55 -6.23 -0.51 -1.96
C PRO A 55 -5.70 -1.03 -3.31
N CYS A 56 -4.40 -0.89 -3.56
CA CYS A 56 -3.72 -1.46 -4.73
C CYS A 56 -3.13 -2.83 -4.42
N VAL A 57 -2.25 -2.89 -3.41
CA VAL A 57 -1.64 -4.13 -2.94
C VAL A 57 -2.17 -4.44 -1.55
N VAL A 58 -2.65 -5.67 -1.38
CA VAL A 58 -3.21 -6.16 -0.12
C VAL A 58 -2.59 -7.51 0.26
N THR A 59 -2.71 -7.88 1.51
CA THR A 59 -2.48 -9.24 2.00
C THR A 59 -3.74 -9.72 2.72
N PHE A 60 -3.89 -11.04 2.85
CA PHE A 60 -4.99 -11.65 3.58
C PHE A 60 -4.43 -12.53 4.70
N SER A 61 -5.03 -12.48 5.89
CA SER A 61 -4.53 -13.15 7.09
C SER A 61 -4.30 -14.67 6.96
N ASN A 62 -4.94 -15.33 5.97
CA ASN A 62 -4.81 -16.76 5.68
C ASN A 62 -4.44 -17.04 4.19
N ASN A 63 -3.87 -16.07 3.48
CA ASN A 63 -3.58 -16.16 2.04
C ASN A 63 -4.78 -16.45 1.13
N ASN A 64 -6.01 -16.20 1.61
CA ASN A 64 -7.23 -16.42 0.84
C ASN A 64 -8.09 -15.13 0.76
N PRO A 65 -8.28 -14.55 -0.44
CA PRO A 65 -9.08 -13.33 -0.61
C PRO A 65 -10.57 -13.50 -0.30
N GLN A 66 -11.09 -14.73 -0.24
CA GLN A 66 -12.51 -15.01 0.02
C GLN A 66 -12.84 -15.10 1.51
N THR A 67 -11.87 -15.46 2.36
CA THR A 67 -12.11 -15.81 3.77
C THR A 67 -11.18 -15.10 4.74
N GLY A 68 -10.05 -14.58 4.26
CA GLY A 68 -9.07 -13.89 5.09
C GLY A 68 -9.47 -12.45 5.39
N GLN A 69 -8.92 -11.92 6.48
CA GLN A 69 -9.01 -10.50 6.76
C GLN A 69 -8.01 -9.74 5.88
N MET A 70 -8.51 -8.78 5.12
CA MET A 70 -7.71 -7.93 4.23
C MET A 70 -6.89 -6.92 5.04
N THR A 71 -5.60 -6.80 4.70
CA THR A 71 -4.71 -5.74 5.16
C THR A 71 -4.13 -5.02 3.96
N VAL A 72 -4.29 -3.70 3.90
CA VAL A 72 -3.72 -2.89 2.81
C VAL A 72 -2.22 -2.73 3.05
N VAL A 73 -1.42 -3.19 2.09
CA VAL A 73 0.04 -3.04 2.09
C VAL A 73 0.44 -1.77 1.35
N LYS A 74 -0.23 -1.49 0.23
CA LYS A 74 0.01 -0.30 -0.58
C LYS A 74 -1.32 0.29 -1.07
N PRO A 75 -1.62 1.57 -0.76
CA PRO A 75 -2.71 2.28 -1.39
C PRO A 75 -2.36 2.63 -2.85
N GLY A 76 -3.36 2.69 -3.71
CA GLY A 76 -3.29 3.11 -5.09
C GLY A 76 -4.40 2.51 -5.96
N ILE A 77 -4.46 2.94 -7.21
CA ILE A 77 -5.22 2.27 -8.27
C ILE A 77 -4.30 1.28 -8.94
N TRP A 78 -4.76 0.03 -9.04
CA TRP A 78 -4.09 -0.99 -9.83
C TRP A 78 -4.10 -0.62 -11.32
N GLN A 79 -2.94 -0.69 -11.96
CA GLN A 79 -2.77 -0.59 -13.40
C GLN A 79 -2.03 -1.85 -13.87
N ASP A 80 -2.63 -2.63 -14.79
CA ASP A 80 -1.92 -3.74 -15.44
C ASP A 80 -1.08 -3.17 -16.60
N LEU A 81 0.19 -3.58 -16.67
CA LEU A 81 1.14 -3.10 -17.67
C LEU A 81 1.52 -4.15 -18.72
N ARG A 82 0.93 -5.36 -18.65
CA ARG A 82 1.23 -6.48 -19.54
C ARG A 82 0.47 -6.46 -20.87
#